data_AF-A0A3D5DQS9-F1
#
_entry.id   AF-A0A3D5DQS9-F1
#
_cell.length_a   1.000
_cell.length_b   1.000
_cell.length_c   1.000
_cell.angle_alpha   90.00
_cell.angle_beta   90.00
_cell.angle_gamma   90.00
#
_symmetry.space_group_name_H-M   'P 1'
#
loop_
_entity.id
_entity.type
_entity.pdbx_description
1 polymer ?
#
loop_
_entity_poly.entity_id
_entity_poly.type
_entity_poly.pdbx_seq_one_letter_code
_entity_poly.pdbx_strand_id
1 'polypeptide(L)'
;MTGLELADWRRRVSDLYAAVRAEDRPERGHALWRAGRDGLFRSHPQSPLPPGDRLRTSGLAYWPYDRQLRFTLPLLRDAEPMELSLPAGSDGPTAMRRVGRVELPPPVAAVIDVWWLRQYAGGLFLPLRDGTAGQTSYGGGRYLLDGAKGADLGGTVRTLVVDLNFLY
;
A
#
# COMPACT_ATOMS: atom_id res chain seq x y z
N MET A 1 -15.50 -17.43 3.72
CA MET A 1 -14.26 -17.03 3.01
C MET A 1 -13.29 -18.20 3.07
N THR A 2 -12.88 -18.75 1.93
CA THR A 2 -11.94 -19.88 1.86
C THR A 2 -10.50 -19.41 1.65
N GLY A 3 -9.52 -20.27 1.97
CA GLY A 3 -8.11 -19.99 1.67
C GLY A 3 -7.82 -19.85 0.17
N LEU A 4 -8.55 -20.56 -0.69
CA LEU A 4 -8.40 -20.46 -2.15
C LEU A 4 -8.89 -19.11 -2.68
N GLU A 5 -10.00 -18.61 -2.18
CA GLU A 5 -10.50 -17.27 -2.52
C GLU A 5 -9.50 -16.20 -2.09
N LEU A 6 -8.92 -16.31 -0.89
CA LEU A 6 -7.89 -15.37 -0.43
C LEU A 6 -6.64 -15.41 -1.31
N ALA A 7 -6.21 -16.60 -1.73
CA ALA A 7 -5.11 -16.76 -2.68
C ALA A 7 -5.43 -16.09 -4.02
N ASP A 8 -6.66 -16.21 -4.52
CA ASP A 8 -7.10 -15.55 -5.75
C ASP A 8 -7.07 -14.03 -5.65
N TRP A 9 -7.59 -13.48 -4.54
CA TRP A 9 -7.49 -12.05 -4.25
C TRP A 9 -6.04 -11.57 -4.29
N ARG A 10 -5.13 -12.27 -3.61
CA ARG A 10 -3.70 -11.91 -3.57
C ARG A 10 -3.04 -11.96 -4.95
N ARG A 11 -3.36 -12.96 -5.78
CA ARG A 11 -2.88 -13.02 -7.17
C ARG A 11 -3.34 -11.80 -7.97
N ARG A 12 -4.64 -11.48 -7.94
CA ARG A 12 -5.18 -10.32 -8.67
C ARG A 12 -4.59 -8.99 -8.20
N VAL A 13 -4.35 -8.82 -6.90
CA VAL A 13 -3.65 -7.64 -6.38
C VAL A 13 -2.21 -7.59 -6.90
N SER A 14 -1.48 -8.70 -6.84
CA SER A 14 -0.11 -8.79 -7.35
C SER A 14 -0.04 -8.49 -8.86
N ASP A 15 -0.93 -9.06 -9.66
CA ASP A 15 -1.02 -8.84 -11.10
C ASP A 15 -1.35 -7.37 -11.41
N LEU A 16 -2.23 -6.75 -10.63
CA LEU A 16 -2.58 -5.34 -10.74
C LEU A 16 -1.35 -4.45 -10.52
N TYR A 17 -0.60 -4.68 -9.44
CA TYR A 17 0.61 -3.91 -9.17
C TYR A 17 1.73 -4.20 -10.18
N ALA A 18 1.82 -5.43 -10.71
CA ALA A 18 2.72 -5.74 -11.82
C ALA A 18 2.37 -4.93 -13.08
N ALA A 19 1.09 -4.81 -13.42
CA ALA A 19 0.63 -3.99 -14.53
C ALA A 19 0.90 -2.48 -14.29
N VAL A 20 0.75 -1.99 -13.05
CA VAL A 20 1.13 -0.61 -12.68
C VAL A 20 2.62 -0.37 -12.95
N ARG A 21 3.49 -1.29 -12.51
CA ARG A 21 4.94 -1.16 -12.70
C ARG A 21 5.37 -1.25 -14.17
N ALA A 22 4.59 -1.92 -15.01
CA ALA A 22 4.85 -2.07 -16.44
C ALA A 22 4.34 -0.90 -17.29
N GLU A 23 3.52 0.00 -16.73
CA GLU A 23 2.99 1.16 -17.46
C GLU A 23 3.94 2.36 -17.39
N ASP A 24 4.33 2.87 -18.56
CA ASP A 24 5.27 4.00 -18.69
C ASP A 24 4.68 5.33 -18.20
N ARG A 25 3.35 5.47 -18.26
CA ARG A 25 2.64 6.69 -17.84
C ARG A 25 2.02 6.50 -16.45
N PRO A 26 2.58 7.11 -15.39
CA PRO A 26 2.13 6.87 -14.02
C PRO A 26 0.64 7.14 -13.78
N GLU A 27 0.07 8.18 -14.41
CA GLU A 27 -1.36 8.47 -14.31
C GLU A 27 -2.25 7.35 -14.89
N ARG A 28 -1.78 6.66 -15.93
CA ARG A 28 -2.49 5.50 -16.50
C ARG A 28 -2.35 4.29 -15.59
N GLY A 29 -1.16 4.08 -15.01
CA GLY A 29 -0.93 3.05 -14.01
C GLY A 29 -1.87 3.23 -12.81
N HIS A 30 -1.99 4.45 -12.30
CA HIS A 30 -2.93 4.78 -11.23
C HIS A 30 -4.40 4.58 -11.63
N ALA A 31 -4.80 4.97 -12.85
CA ALA A 31 -6.15 4.72 -13.34
C ALA A 31 -6.48 3.22 -13.45
N LEU A 32 -5.52 2.42 -13.95
CA LEU A 32 -5.62 0.95 -14.01
C LEU A 32 -5.79 0.36 -12.60
N TRP A 33 -4.95 0.82 -11.67
CA TRP A 33 -5.02 0.40 -10.27
C TRP A 33 -6.37 0.70 -9.62
N ARG A 34 -6.89 1.93 -9.78
CA ARG A 34 -8.21 2.32 -9.28
C ARG A 34 -9.30 1.41 -9.83
N ALA A 35 -9.34 1.22 -11.15
CA ALA A 35 -10.33 0.37 -11.79
C ALA A 35 -10.25 -1.10 -11.32
N GLY A 36 -9.03 -1.64 -11.18
CA GLY A 36 -8.81 -3.00 -10.68
C GLY A 36 -9.25 -3.17 -9.22
N ARG A 37 -8.92 -2.20 -8.36
CA ARG A 37 -9.36 -2.16 -6.95
C ARG A 37 -10.88 -2.07 -6.84
N ASP A 38 -11.52 -1.20 -7.61
CA ASP A 38 -12.98 -1.07 -7.65
C ASP A 38 -13.65 -2.40 -8.07
N GLY A 39 -13.11 -3.07 -9.09
CA GLY A 39 -13.59 -4.39 -9.50
C GLY A 39 -13.48 -5.43 -8.39
N LEU A 40 -12.34 -5.51 -7.72
CA LEU A 40 -12.12 -6.41 -6.58
C LEU A 40 -13.11 -6.12 -5.44
N PHE A 41 -13.27 -4.87 -5.05
CA PHE A 41 -14.15 -4.46 -3.94
C PHE A 41 -15.63 -4.65 -4.27
N ARG A 42 -16.02 -4.45 -5.53
CA ARG A 42 -17.39 -4.62 -5.99
C ARG A 42 -17.86 -6.06 -5.94
N SER A 43 -17.07 -6.99 -6.49
CA SER A 43 -17.58 -8.33 -6.83
C SER A 43 -16.82 -9.50 -6.24
N HIS A 44 -15.60 -9.32 -5.71
CA HIS A 44 -14.83 -10.46 -5.23
C HIS A 44 -15.38 -10.98 -3.89
N PRO A 45 -15.47 -12.30 -3.67
CA PRO A 45 -15.94 -12.88 -2.39
C PRO A 45 -15.09 -12.48 -1.16
N GLN A 46 -13.83 -12.10 -1.38
CA GLN A 46 -12.91 -11.59 -0.35
C GLN A 46 -12.94 -10.08 -0.19
N SER A 47 -13.86 -9.39 -0.86
CA SER A 47 -14.04 -7.96 -0.65
C SER A 47 -14.33 -7.70 0.83
N PRO A 48 -13.65 -6.72 1.46
CA PRO A 48 -13.94 -6.34 2.84
C PRO A 48 -15.28 -5.59 2.97
N LEU A 49 -15.89 -5.19 1.85
CA LEU A 49 -17.20 -4.52 1.87
C LEU A 49 -18.31 -5.55 2.10
N PRO A 50 -19.24 -5.31 3.05
CA PRO A 50 -20.37 -6.19 3.26
C PRO A 50 -21.31 -6.19 2.04
N PRO A 51 -22.14 -7.24 1.87
CA PRO A 51 -23.23 -7.22 0.90
C PRO A 51 -24.13 -5.99 1.08
N GLY A 52 -24.47 -5.32 -0.03
CA GLY A 52 -25.30 -4.10 -0.01
C GLY A 52 -24.56 -2.79 0.30
N ASP A 53 -23.25 -2.83 0.58
CA ASP A 53 -22.45 -1.62 0.76
C ASP A 53 -22.50 -0.74 -0.50
N ARG A 54 -22.75 0.57 -0.31
CA ARG A 54 -22.86 1.56 -1.40
C ARG A 54 -21.58 1.65 -2.22
N LEU A 55 -20.41 1.41 -1.63
CA LEU A 55 -19.13 1.45 -2.34
C LEU A 55 -19.00 0.34 -3.38
N ARG A 56 -19.78 -0.75 -3.29
CA ARG A 56 -19.82 -1.76 -4.34
C ARG A 56 -20.38 -1.19 -5.65
N THR A 57 -21.27 -0.20 -5.59
CA THR A 57 -21.84 0.45 -6.78
C THR A 57 -21.10 1.74 -7.13
N SER A 58 -20.78 2.60 -6.15
CA SER A 58 -20.13 3.89 -6.42
C SER A 58 -18.63 3.80 -6.73
N GLY A 59 -17.96 2.71 -6.33
CA GLY A 59 -16.50 2.63 -6.32
C GLY A 59 -15.88 3.30 -5.10
N LEU A 60 -14.57 3.09 -4.92
CA LEU A 60 -13.77 3.67 -3.85
C LEU A 60 -13.41 5.12 -4.17
N ALA A 61 -13.34 5.95 -3.12
CA ALA A 61 -12.97 7.35 -3.26
C ALA A 61 -11.44 7.49 -3.39
N TYR A 62 -11.01 8.18 -4.44
CA TYR A 62 -9.61 8.50 -4.68
C TYR A 62 -9.49 9.93 -5.22
N TRP A 63 -8.41 10.61 -4.84
CA TRP A 63 -8.06 11.91 -5.39
C TRP A 63 -7.64 11.79 -6.86
N PRO A 64 -7.72 12.89 -7.64
CA PRO A 64 -7.08 12.96 -8.94
C PRO A 64 -5.58 12.67 -8.83
N TYR A 65 -5.01 12.07 -9.87
CA TYR A 65 -3.58 11.76 -9.87
C TYR A 65 -2.75 13.05 -9.93
N ASP A 66 -1.79 13.18 -9.01
CA ASP A 66 -0.83 14.27 -8.96
C ASP A 66 0.60 13.74 -9.13
N ARG A 67 1.24 14.12 -10.24
CA ARG A 67 2.63 13.74 -10.55
C ARG A 67 3.65 14.30 -9.55
N GLN A 68 3.35 15.39 -8.85
CA GLN A 68 4.24 15.98 -7.84
C GLN A 68 4.35 15.10 -6.58
N LEU A 69 3.46 14.13 -6.42
CA LEU A 69 3.43 13.20 -5.29
C LEU A 69 4.07 11.84 -5.60
N ARG A 70 4.71 11.70 -6.78
CA ARG A 70 5.45 10.51 -7.19
C ARG A 70 6.95 10.76 -7.17
N PHE A 71 7.66 9.88 -6.46
CA PHE A 71 9.10 9.96 -6.27
C PHE A 71 9.77 8.61 -6.55
N THR A 72 11.06 8.67 -6.86
CA THR A 72 11.97 7.52 -6.79
C THR A 72 13.11 7.90 -5.88
N LEU A 73 13.11 7.35 -4.67
CA LEU A 73 13.93 7.84 -3.56
C LEU A 73 14.94 6.78 -3.12
N PRO A 74 16.16 7.16 -2.71
CA PRO A 74 17.08 6.24 -2.08
C PRO A 74 16.53 5.77 -0.73
N LEU A 75 16.77 4.51 -0.40
CA LEU A 75 16.52 4.00 0.95
C LEU A 75 17.75 4.31 1.83
N LEU A 76 17.59 5.24 2.76
CA LEU A 76 18.62 5.59 3.73
C LEU A 76 18.67 4.55 4.85
N ARG A 77 19.81 3.86 4.98
CA ARG A 77 19.99 2.72 5.91
C ARG A 77 20.77 3.05 7.17
N ASP A 78 21.01 4.34 7.42
CA ASP A 78 21.72 4.87 8.57
C ASP A 78 20.83 5.05 9.81
N ALA A 79 19.54 4.72 9.69
CA ALA A 79 18.60 4.83 10.79
C ALA A 79 18.89 3.78 11.87
N GLU A 80 18.77 4.19 13.14
CA GLU A 80 18.88 3.28 14.29
C GLU A 80 17.97 2.06 14.12
N PRO A 81 18.43 0.85 14.47
CA PRO A 81 17.57 -0.32 14.48
C PRO A 81 16.34 -0.11 15.37
N MET A 82 15.16 -0.44 14.86
CA MET A 82 13.91 -0.40 15.62
C MET A 82 13.07 -1.61 15.27
N GLU A 83 12.48 -2.24 16.28
CA GLU A 83 11.48 -3.29 16.12
C GLU A 83 10.15 -2.80 16.71
N LEU A 84 9.06 -3.06 15.99
CA LEU A 84 7.70 -2.82 16.45
C LEU A 84 6.91 -4.11 16.37
N SER A 85 5.98 -4.28 17.30
CA SER A 85 5.01 -5.35 17.29
C SER A 85 3.63 -4.72 17.27
N LEU A 86 2.93 -4.87 16.14
CA LEU A 86 1.54 -4.43 16.04
C LEU A 86 0.63 -5.54 16.57
N PRO A 87 -0.37 -5.22 17.41
CA PRO A 87 -1.45 -6.15 17.69
C PRO A 87 -2.12 -6.50 16.36
N ALA A 88 -1.92 -7.72 15.88
CA ALA A 88 -2.72 -8.28 14.80
C ALA A 88 -3.79 -9.17 15.42
N GLY A 89 -4.89 -9.37 14.69
CA GLY A 89 -6.12 -10.00 15.18
C GLY A 89 -5.97 -11.47 15.56
N SER A 90 -6.79 -12.34 15.01
CA SER A 90 -6.79 -13.79 15.32
C SER A 90 -5.46 -14.50 15.07
N ASP A 91 -4.58 -13.91 14.23
CA ASP A 91 -3.38 -14.55 13.71
C ASP A 91 -2.12 -14.22 14.53
N GLY A 92 -2.29 -13.57 15.69
CA GLY A 92 -1.19 -13.15 16.56
C GLY A 92 -0.51 -11.86 16.11
N PRO A 93 0.44 -11.33 16.90
CA PRO A 93 1.05 -10.02 16.63
C PRO A 93 1.90 -10.02 15.35
N THR A 94 1.90 -8.88 14.64
CA THR A 94 2.76 -8.65 13.47
C THR A 94 4.00 -7.88 13.91
N ALA A 95 5.12 -8.59 14.00
CA ALA A 95 6.43 -7.98 14.24
C ALA A 95 7.01 -7.39 12.95
N MET A 96 7.66 -6.24 13.07
CA MET A 96 8.35 -5.57 11.96
C MET A 96 9.63 -4.90 12.44
N ARG A 97 10.58 -4.78 11.52
CA ARG A 97 11.90 -4.16 11.74
C ARG A 97 12.07 -2.99 10.79
N ARG A 98 12.54 -1.85 11.28
CA ARG A 98 12.94 -0.73 10.42
C ARG A 98 14.15 -1.18 9.57
N VAL A 99 14.05 -1.00 8.26
CA VAL A 99 15.11 -1.31 7.30
C VAL A 99 15.73 -0.07 6.66
N GLY A 100 15.11 1.08 6.85
CA GLY A 100 15.64 2.36 6.45
C GLY A 100 14.58 3.45 6.47
N ARG A 101 14.89 4.58 5.84
CA ARG A 101 14.02 5.73 5.68
C ARG A 101 14.02 6.23 4.25
N VAL A 102 12.93 6.88 3.86
CA VAL A 102 12.87 7.72 2.65
C VAL A 102 12.58 9.14 3.08
N GLU A 103 13.25 10.10 2.42
CA GLU A 103 13.02 11.53 2.64
C GLU A 103 12.23 12.08 1.46
N LEU A 104 11.00 12.53 1.75
CA LEU A 104 10.14 13.15 0.76
C LEU A 104 10.53 14.62 0.60
N PRO A 105 10.81 15.08 -0.63
CA PRO A 105 11.10 16.48 -0.88
C PRO A 105 9.84 17.36 -0.70
N PRO A 106 9.98 18.70 -0.75
CA PRO A 106 8.85 19.60 -0.87
C PRO A 106 7.94 19.22 -2.07
N PRO A 107 6.62 19.40 -1.96
CA PRO A 107 5.92 20.12 -0.90
C PRO A 107 5.63 19.28 0.36
N VAL A 108 5.87 17.96 0.32
CA VAL A 108 5.52 17.07 1.45
C VAL A 108 6.49 17.24 2.61
N ALA A 109 7.80 17.34 2.31
CA ALA A 109 8.87 17.63 3.28
C ALA A 109 8.77 16.75 4.56
N ALA A 110 8.82 15.43 4.40
CA ALA A 110 8.63 14.47 5.47
C ALA A 110 9.62 13.31 5.38
N VAL A 111 9.94 12.68 6.52
CA VAL A 111 10.76 11.47 6.57
C VAL A 111 9.87 10.30 6.99
N ILE A 112 9.96 9.19 6.26
CA ILE A 112 9.12 8.02 6.50
C ILE A 112 9.99 6.80 6.73
N ASP A 113 9.74 6.11 7.83
CA ASP A 113 10.36 4.82 8.13
C ASP A 113 9.81 3.73 7.20
N VAL A 114 10.72 2.94 6.63
CA VAL A 114 10.40 1.76 5.83
C VAL A 114 10.66 0.52 6.66
N TRP A 115 9.68 -0.36 6.72
CA TRP A 115 9.68 -1.54 7.58
C TRP A 115 9.76 -2.82 6.78
N TRP A 116 10.34 -3.85 7.37
CA TRP A 116 10.26 -5.24 6.92
C TRP A 116 9.40 -6.05 7.88
N LEU A 117 8.33 -6.66 7.36
CA LEU A 117 7.47 -7.56 8.12
C LEU A 117 8.22 -8.85 8.45
N ARG A 118 8.21 -9.28 9.71
CA ARG A 118 8.88 -10.50 10.18
C ARG A 118 7.96 -11.73 10.22
N GLN A 119 7.04 -11.80 9.26
CA GLN A 119 6.16 -12.96 9.04
C GLN A 119 6.84 -13.97 8.11
N TYR A 120 6.29 -15.18 7.97
CA TYR A 120 6.87 -16.24 7.13
C TYR A 120 7.30 -15.77 5.73
N ALA A 121 6.44 -15.02 5.03
CA ALA A 121 6.74 -14.49 3.69
C ALA A 121 7.53 -13.17 3.71
N GLY A 122 7.52 -12.45 4.83
CA GLY A 122 8.02 -11.09 4.96
C GLY A 122 7.40 -10.11 3.96
N GLY A 123 8.08 -8.97 3.76
CA GLY A 123 7.67 -7.95 2.80
C GLY A 123 7.98 -6.54 3.28
N LEU A 124 8.22 -5.63 2.33
CA LEU A 124 8.30 -4.20 2.62
C LEU A 124 6.93 -3.67 3.04
N PHE A 125 6.94 -2.83 4.05
CA PHE A 125 5.77 -2.18 4.60
C PHE A 125 6.06 -0.71 4.83
N LEU A 126 5.21 0.15 4.28
CA LEU A 126 5.35 1.60 4.36
C LEU A 126 4.01 2.20 4.81
N PRO A 127 3.78 2.25 6.14
CA PRO A 127 2.60 2.88 6.72
C PRO A 127 2.79 4.39 6.77
N LEU A 128 1.69 5.10 6.53
CA LEU A 128 1.63 6.55 6.57
C LEU A 128 0.44 6.98 7.42
N ARG A 129 0.71 7.93 8.31
CA ARG A 129 -0.33 8.68 9.01
C ARG A 129 -0.16 10.13 8.64
N ASP A 130 -0.98 10.59 7.71
CA ASP A 130 -1.00 11.98 7.30
C ASP A 130 -2.08 12.77 8.07
N GLY A 131 -2.15 14.08 7.84
CA GLY A 131 -3.10 14.97 8.52
C GLY A 131 -4.57 14.65 8.25
N THR A 132 -4.88 13.82 7.25
CA THR A 132 -6.25 13.36 6.96
C THR A 132 -6.70 12.16 7.81
N ALA A 133 -5.76 11.49 8.51
CA ALA A 133 -6.04 10.29 9.28
C ALA A 133 -6.97 10.56 10.46
N GLY A 134 -8.13 9.89 10.47
CA GLY A 134 -9.18 10.08 11.46
C GLY A 134 -10.11 11.28 11.20
N GLN A 135 -9.91 12.00 10.09
CA GLN A 135 -10.81 13.06 9.63
C GLN A 135 -11.49 12.67 8.31
N THR A 136 -10.72 12.44 7.25
CA THR A 136 -11.24 12.07 5.92
C THR A 136 -10.69 10.73 5.40
N SER A 137 -9.78 10.07 6.13
CA SER A 137 -9.33 8.69 5.89
C SER A 137 -9.41 7.80 7.14
N TYR A 138 -9.32 6.48 6.95
CA TYR A 138 -9.37 5.47 8.03
C TYR A 138 -8.41 5.81 9.19
N GLY A 139 -8.91 5.72 10.43
CA GLY A 139 -8.21 6.18 11.63
C GLY A 139 -6.94 5.40 12.00
N GLY A 140 -6.75 4.20 11.46
CA GLY A 140 -5.53 3.40 11.64
C GLY A 140 -4.34 3.86 10.80
N GLY A 141 -4.51 4.89 9.96
CA GLY A 141 -3.54 5.31 8.95
C GLY A 141 -3.82 4.67 7.59
N ARG A 142 -3.00 5.05 6.59
CA ARG A 142 -3.03 4.53 5.22
C ARG A 142 -1.74 3.77 4.94
N TYR A 143 -1.76 2.86 3.99
CA TYR A 143 -0.57 2.12 3.59
C TYR A 143 -0.22 2.44 2.16
N LEU A 144 1.07 2.68 1.90
CA LEU A 144 1.57 2.82 0.54
C LEU A 144 2.04 1.48 -0.02
N LEU A 145 2.79 0.74 0.80
CA LEU A 145 3.31 -0.59 0.46
C LEU A 145 2.87 -1.60 1.51
N ASP A 146 2.40 -2.75 1.05
CA ASP A 146 2.12 -3.96 1.84
C ASP A 146 2.55 -5.16 0.99
N GLY A 147 3.87 -5.35 0.89
CA GLY A 147 4.48 -6.35 0.02
C GLY A 147 4.05 -7.77 0.34
N ALA A 148 3.74 -8.07 1.61
CA ALA A 148 3.18 -9.36 2.03
C ALA A 148 1.82 -9.66 1.37
N LYS A 149 1.09 -8.63 0.94
CA LYS A 149 -0.20 -8.74 0.25
C LYS A 149 -0.12 -8.37 -1.25
N GLY A 150 1.09 -8.24 -1.79
CA GLY A 150 1.32 -7.94 -3.21
C GLY A 150 1.21 -6.46 -3.58
N ALA A 151 1.01 -5.55 -2.62
CA ALA A 151 1.01 -4.12 -2.87
C ALA A 151 2.45 -3.57 -2.91
N ASP A 152 3.00 -3.53 -4.12
CA ASP A 152 4.39 -3.14 -4.40
C ASP A 152 4.49 -2.23 -5.62
N LEU A 153 4.97 -1.00 -5.44
CA LEU A 153 5.22 -0.05 -6.53
C LEU A 153 6.60 -0.22 -7.16
N GLY A 154 7.42 -1.12 -6.63
CA GLY A 154 8.73 -1.45 -7.16
C GLY A 154 9.84 -0.48 -6.73
N GLY A 155 10.96 -0.60 -7.42
CA GLY A 155 12.21 0.07 -7.08
C GLY A 155 13.40 -0.80 -7.45
N THR A 156 14.51 -0.57 -6.77
CA THR A 156 15.74 -1.36 -6.89
C THR A 156 16.22 -1.76 -5.50
N VAL A 157 17.35 -2.45 -5.41
CA VAL A 157 18.00 -2.72 -4.12
C VAL A 157 18.46 -1.44 -3.38
N ARG A 158 18.50 -0.29 -4.07
CA ARG A 158 18.93 1.01 -3.50
C ARG A 158 17.81 2.04 -3.41
N THR A 159 16.75 1.89 -4.21
CA THR A 159 15.71 2.92 -4.37
C THR A 159 14.31 2.32 -4.25
N LEU A 160 13.35 3.14 -3.84
CA LEU A 160 11.94 2.78 -3.81
C LEU A 160 11.13 3.77 -4.64
N VAL A 161 10.13 3.26 -5.35
CA VAL A 161 9.07 4.10 -5.93
C VAL A 161 8.10 4.45 -4.81
N VAL A 162 7.95 5.74 -4.54
CA VAL A 162 7.03 6.28 -3.54
C VAL A 162 6.01 7.14 -4.27
N ASP A 163 4.82 6.62 -4.51
CA ASP A 163 3.74 7.33 -5.19
C ASP A 163 2.54 7.50 -4.24
N LEU A 164 2.43 8.66 -3.59
CA LEU A 164 1.42 8.88 -2.54
C LEU A 164 -0.01 8.86 -3.09
N ASN A 165 -0.21 8.88 -4.41
CA ASN A 165 -1.52 8.70 -5.02
C ASN A 165 -2.11 7.30 -4.74
N PHE A 166 -1.27 6.32 -4.40
CA PHE A 166 -1.67 4.93 -4.13
C PHE A 166 -1.99 4.66 -2.66
N LEU A 167 -2.02 5.67 -1.78
CA LEU A 167 -2.38 5.47 -0.38
C LEU A 167 -3.81 4.93 -0.23
N TYR A 168 -3.95 3.81 0.50
CA TYR A 168 -5.24 3.13 0.75
C TYR A 168 -5.41 2.67 2.19
#